data_AF-A0AAU0QG90-F1
#
_entry.id   AF-A0AAU0QG90-F1
#
_cell.length_a   1.000
_cell.length_b   1.000
_cell.length_c   1.000
_cell.angle_alpha   90.00
_cell.angle_beta   90.00
_cell.angle_gamma   90.00
#
_symmetry.space_group_name_H-M   'P 1'
#
loop_
_entity.id
_entity.type
_entity.pdbx_description
1 polymer ?
#
loop_
_entity_poly.entity_id
_entity_poly.type
_entity_poly.pdbx_seq_one_letter_code
_entity_poly.pdbx_strand_id
1 'polypeptide(L)'
;MHPTQQHADTTPPARPESISLLARVWGLVLGAELLHQVLSVVMTLMDTSALKAATKEIAETQGVGEEIPESLLTTATYLGVSLSGMIAIGIVALLTWLLRVLHTGHKWAPAARRVTMIFAFYFVVRAVMIFSLTPGHTNIPVGFYAADGSLQILAGVGAAVALVFVFRRETLVWTGELKSAE
;
A
#
# COMPACT_ATOMS: atom_id res chain seq x y z
N MET A 1 -24.37 20.52 -53.84
CA MET A 1 -23.52 19.54 -53.12
C MET A 1 -22.86 20.28 -51.97
N HIS A 2 -23.41 20.15 -50.75
CA HIS A 2 -22.77 20.64 -49.53
C HIS A 2 -22.02 19.46 -48.90
N PRO A 3 -20.72 19.59 -48.58
CA PRO A 3 -20.06 18.61 -47.75
C PRO A 3 -20.54 18.80 -46.31
N THR A 4 -21.23 17.78 -45.79
CA THR A 4 -21.63 17.68 -44.39
C THR A 4 -20.35 17.64 -43.56
N GLN A 5 -20.06 18.72 -42.83
CA GLN A 5 -19.00 18.70 -41.83
C GLN A 5 -19.42 17.74 -40.72
N GLN A 6 -18.71 16.62 -40.65
CA GLN A 6 -18.75 15.69 -39.54
C GLN A 6 -18.15 16.43 -38.34
N HIS A 7 -19.02 16.96 -37.48
CA HIS A 7 -18.60 17.47 -36.17
C HIS A 7 -17.95 16.30 -35.43
N ALA A 8 -16.62 16.32 -35.33
CA ALA A 8 -15.92 15.47 -34.40
C ALA A 8 -16.44 15.87 -33.01
N ASP A 9 -17.20 14.98 -32.36
CA ASP A 9 -17.62 15.14 -30.98
C ASP A 9 -16.35 15.23 -30.12
N THR A 10 -15.89 16.45 -29.85
CA THR A 10 -14.76 16.74 -28.95
C THR A 10 -15.20 16.72 -27.49
N THR A 11 -16.10 15.80 -27.13
CA THR A 11 -16.38 15.54 -25.72
C THR A 11 -15.14 14.85 -25.15
N PRO A 12 -14.47 15.41 -24.13
CA PRO A 12 -13.38 14.72 -23.46
C PRO A 12 -13.89 13.33 -23.07
N PRO A 13 -13.12 12.25 -23.28
CA PRO A 13 -13.59 10.91 -22.96
C PRO A 13 -14.12 10.91 -21.52
N ALA A 14 -15.41 10.61 -21.35
CA ALA A 14 -16.00 10.56 -20.02
C ALA A 14 -15.25 9.49 -19.22
N ARG A 15 -14.94 9.77 -17.95
CA ARG A 15 -14.13 8.87 -17.11
C ARG A 15 -14.75 7.46 -17.10
N PRO A 16 -13.99 6.41 -17.46
CA PRO A 16 -14.53 5.05 -17.44
C PRO A 16 -15.00 4.62 -16.07
N GLU A 17 -16.02 3.77 -16.04
CA GLU A 17 -16.50 3.16 -14.80
C GLU A 17 -15.39 2.33 -14.14
N SER A 18 -14.55 1.66 -14.92
CA SER A 18 -13.40 0.90 -14.43
C SER A 18 -12.44 1.73 -13.56
N ILE A 19 -12.17 2.99 -13.94
CA ILE A 19 -11.31 3.92 -13.18
C ILE A 19 -11.98 4.34 -11.87
N SER A 20 -13.30 4.51 -11.90
CA SER A 20 -14.10 4.84 -10.72
C SER A 20 -14.08 3.71 -9.70
N LEU A 21 -14.29 2.48 -10.17
CA LEU A 21 -14.24 1.28 -9.34
C LEU A 21 -12.83 1.01 -8.83
N LEU A 22 -11.82 1.15 -9.69
CA LEU A 22 -10.41 1.03 -9.30
C LEU A 22 -10.06 1.99 -8.16
N ALA A 23 -10.45 3.25 -8.27
CA ALA A 23 -10.19 4.26 -7.22
C ALA A 23 -10.92 3.93 -5.91
N ARG A 24 -12.15 3.42 -5.97
CA ARG A 24 -12.91 3.00 -4.78
C ARG A 24 -12.29 1.80 -4.09
N VAL A 25 -11.90 0.78 -4.86
CA VAL A 25 -11.23 -0.43 -4.33
C VAL A 25 -9.90 -0.03 -3.68
N TRP A 26 -9.11 0.80 -4.35
CA TRP A 26 -7.88 1.32 -3.76
C TRP A 26 -8.12 2.19 -2.52
N GLY A 27 -9.20 2.98 -2.48
CA GLY A 27 -9.58 3.72 -1.27
C GLY A 27 -9.81 2.79 -0.07
N LEU A 28 -10.44 1.63 -0.30
CA LEU A 28 -10.60 0.60 0.71
C LEU A 28 -9.26 -0.02 1.12
N VAL A 29 -8.39 -0.36 0.15
CA VAL A 29 -7.05 -0.91 0.43
C VAL A 29 -6.23 0.06 1.28
N LEU A 30 -6.19 1.34 0.91
CA LEU A 30 -5.45 2.36 1.64
C LEU A 30 -6.07 2.65 3.02
N GLY A 31 -7.40 2.61 3.13
CA GLY A 31 -8.07 2.73 4.43
C GLY A 31 -7.72 1.59 5.38
N ALA A 32 -7.76 0.34 4.90
CA ALA A 32 -7.35 -0.82 5.66
C ALA A 32 -5.86 -0.77 6.03
N GLU A 33 -5.01 -0.31 5.11
CA GLU A 33 -3.58 -0.13 5.36
C GLU A 33 -3.27 0.92 6.42
N LEU A 34 -4.00 2.04 6.43
CA LEU A 34 -3.84 3.06 7.47
C LEU A 34 -4.23 2.52 8.84
N LEU A 35 -5.34 1.78 8.92
CA LEU A 35 -5.76 1.15 10.17
C LEU A 35 -4.73 0.11 10.65
N HIS A 36 -4.20 -0.69 9.73
CA HIS A 36 -3.11 -1.62 10.01
C HIS A 36 -1.86 -0.91 10.56
N GLN A 37 -1.44 0.21 9.95
CA GLN A 37 -0.27 0.96 10.42
C GLN A 37 -0.48 1.51 11.84
N VAL A 38 -1.68 2.02 12.15
CA VAL A 38 -2.01 2.48 13.51
C VAL A 38 -1.97 1.32 14.50
N LEU A 39 -2.61 0.19 14.18
CA LEU A 39 -2.62 -1.00 15.03
C LEU A 39 -1.21 -1.54 15.25
N SER A 40 -0.40 -1.64 14.20
CA SER A 40 0.98 -2.09 14.23
C SER A 40 1.85 -1.22 15.15
N VAL A 41 1.72 0.10 15.06
CA VAL A 41 2.43 1.03 15.97
C VAL A 41 1.95 0.83 17.41
N VAL A 42 0.64 0.79 17.65
CA VAL A 42 0.08 0.57 19.00
C VAL A 42 0.58 -0.75 19.60
N MET A 43 0.53 -1.84 18.85
CA MET A 43 1.01 -3.16 19.27
C MET A 43 2.51 -3.11 19.61
N THR A 44 3.32 -2.47 18.77
CA THR A 44 4.76 -2.35 19.01
C THR A 44 5.07 -1.51 20.25
N LEU A 45 4.27 -0.48 20.54
CA LEU A 45 4.40 0.34 21.75
C LEU A 45 3.93 -0.39 23.01
N MET A 46 2.94 -1.29 22.89
CA MET A 46 2.47 -2.13 24.00
C MET A 46 3.53 -3.15 24.42
N ASP A 47 4.26 -3.72 23.45
CA ASP A 47 5.32 -4.69 23.71
C ASP A 47 6.54 -4.43 22.82
N THR A 48 7.53 -3.74 23.39
CA THR A 48 8.79 -3.43 22.71
C THR A 48 9.83 -4.56 22.84
N SER A 49 9.52 -5.63 23.58
CA SER A 49 10.49 -6.69 23.91
C SER A 49 11.06 -7.37 22.66
N ALA A 50 10.21 -7.68 21.69
CA ALA A 50 10.61 -8.29 20.42
C ALA A 50 11.54 -7.36 19.61
N LEU A 51 11.24 -6.06 19.59
CA LEU A 51 12.05 -5.09 18.85
C LEU A 51 13.40 -4.84 19.53
N LYS A 52 13.43 -4.82 20.87
CA LYS A 52 14.66 -4.78 21.66
C LYS A 52 15.52 -6.02 21.44
N ALA A 53 14.91 -7.22 21.43
CA ALA A 53 15.60 -8.48 21.17
C ALA A 53 16.23 -8.50 19.78
N ALA A 54 15.47 -8.11 18.74
CA ALA A 54 15.97 -8.01 17.38
C ALA A 54 17.10 -6.97 17.25
N THR A 55 16.98 -5.83 17.92
CA THR A 55 18.03 -4.79 17.94
C THR A 55 19.31 -5.32 18.60
N LYS A 56 19.19 -6.07 19.69
CA LYS A 56 20.31 -6.70 20.38
C LYS A 56 20.98 -7.76 19.52
N GLU A 57 20.21 -8.62 18.85
CA GLU A 57 20.72 -9.64 17.93
C GLU A 57 21.51 -9.02 16.76
N ILE A 58 21.02 -7.90 16.20
CA ILE A 58 21.74 -7.14 15.18
C ILE A 58 23.05 -6.55 15.73
N ALA A 59 23.04 -6.04 16.96
CA ALA A 59 24.25 -5.51 17.59
C ALA A 59 25.29 -6.61 17.89
N GLU A 60 24.85 -7.78 18.35
CA GLU A 60 25.69 -8.94 18.60
C GLU A 60 26.32 -9.45 17.30
N THR A 61 25.54 -9.58 16.23
CA THR A 61 26.06 -9.96 14.90
C THR A 61 27.04 -8.95 14.31
N GLN A 62 26.97 -7.68 14.72
CA GLN A 62 27.92 -6.63 14.32
C GLN A 62 29.11 -6.50 15.28
N GLY A 63 29.19 -7.31 16.35
CA GLY A 63 30.28 -7.28 17.31
C GLY A 63 30.25 -6.10 18.29
N VAL A 64 29.12 -5.42 18.43
CA VAL A 64 28.90 -4.23 19.29
C VAL A 64 28.04 -4.58 20.52
N GLY A 65 27.54 -5.82 20.62
CA GLY A 65 26.45 -6.23 21.52
C GLY A 65 26.70 -6.13 23.03
N GLU A 66 27.94 -6.16 23.52
CA GLU A 66 28.23 -6.06 24.96
C GLU A 66 28.28 -4.62 25.49
N GLU A 67 28.44 -3.62 24.63
CA GLU A 67 28.67 -2.23 25.05
C GLU A 67 27.48 -1.29 24.85
N ILE A 68 26.33 -1.77 24.37
CA ILE A 68 25.19 -0.88 24.10
C ILE A 68 24.43 -0.59 25.40
N PRO A 69 24.46 0.66 25.91
CA PRO A 69 23.63 1.03 27.05
C PRO A 69 22.14 0.91 26.73
N GLU A 70 21.36 0.47 27.70
CA GLU A 70 19.91 0.24 27.58
C GLU A 70 19.14 1.48 27.10
N SER A 71 19.65 2.68 27.41
CA SER A 71 19.10 3.95 26.93
C SER A 71 19.27 4.15 25.42
N LEU A 72 20.41 3.75 24.85
CA LEU A 72 20.62 3.76 23.40
C LEU A 72 19.77 2.70 22.72
N LEU A 73 19.67 1.50 23.30
CA LEU A 73 18.84 0.42 22.76
C LEU A 73 17.35 0.81 22.72
N THR A 74 16.85 1.42 23.80
CA THR A 74 15.48 1.94 23.86
C THR A 74 15.27 3.09 22.88
N THR A 75 16.21 4.03 22.76
CA THR A 75 16.11 5.15 21.80
C THR A 75 16.10 4.65 20.36
N ALA A 76 17.00 3.72 20.02
CA ALA A 76 17.06 3.09 18.70
C ALA A 76 15.76 2.35 18.37
N THR A 77 15.18 1.65 19.34
CA THR A 77 13.88 0.99 19.23
C THR A 77 12.79 1.98 18.82
N TYR A 78 12.59 3.06 19.59
CA TYR A 78 11.54 4.05 19.30
C TYR A 78 11.79 4.82 17.99
N LEU A 79 13.05 5.13 17.67
CA LEU A 79 13.41 5.73 16.37
C LEU A 79 13.09 4.78 15.22
N GLY A 80 13.38 3.49 15.37
CA GLY A 80 13.07 2.45 14.38
C GLY A 80 11.57 2.35 14.11
N VAL A 81 10.74 2.31 15.17
CA VAL A 81 9.27 2.32 15.03
C VAL A 81 8.80 3.58 14.34
N SER A 82 9.28 4.75 14.79
CA SER A 82 8.86 6.05 14.26
C SER A 82 9.21 6.19 12.78
N LEU A 83 10.44 5.84 12.40
CA LEU A 83 10.92 5.90 11.01
C LEU A 83 10.15 4.93 10.12
N SER A 84 9.95 3.69 10.57
CA SER A 84 9.13 2.69 9.85
C SER A 84 7.71 3.21 9.62
N GLY A 85 7.07 3.76 10.67
CA GLY A 85 5.75 4.37 10.56
C GLY A 85 5.71 5.55 9.59
N MET A 86 6.71 6.44 9.62
CA MET A 86 6.81 7.56 8.68
C MET A 86 6.95 7.10 7.22
N ILE A 87 7.76 6.07 6.98
CA ILE A 87 7.91 5.47 5.64
C ILE A 87 6.56 4.89 5.18
N ALA A 88 5.89 4.16 6.05
CA ALA A 88 4.59 3.54 5.75
C ALA A 88 3.52 4.59 5.40
N ILE A 89 3.44 5.68 6.16
CA ILE A 89 2.57 6.83 5.87
C ILE A 89 2.96 7.53 4.57
N GLY A 90 4.28 7.68 4.32
CA GLY A 90 4.79 8.24 3.07
C GLY A 90 4.36 7.43 1.85
N ILE A 91 4.41 6.10 1.94
CA ILE A 91 3.93 5.19 0.89
C ILE A 91 2.42 5.35 0.66
N VAL A 92 1.62 5.43 1.72
CA VAL A 92 0.17 5.64 1.60
C VAL A 92 -0.14 7.00 0.95
N ALA A 93 0.56 8.06 1.34
CA ALA A 93 0.42 9.38 0.74
C ALA A 93 0.80 9.37 -0.77
N LEU A 94 1.90 8.70 -1.11
CA LEU A 94 2.34 8.49 -2.50
C LEU A 94 1.27 7.76 -3.31
N LEU A 95 0.76 6.63 -2.80
CA LEU A 95 -0.28 5.85 -3.50
C LEU A 95 -1.57 6.65 -3.65
N THR A 96 -1.99 7.39 -2.63
CA THR A 96 -3.15 8.29 -2.70
C THR A 96 -2.97 9.33 -3.80
N TRP A 97 -1.78 9.92 -3.91
CA TRP A 97 -1.46 10.87 -4.98
C TRP A 97 -1.47 10.22 -6.36
N LEU A 98 -0.88 9.03 -6.52
CA LEU A 98 -0.90 8.29 -7.79
C LEU A 98 -2.32 7.94 -8.23
N LEU A 99 -3.20 7.58 -7.29
CA LEU A 99 -4.61 7.34 -7.58
C LEU A 99 -5.33 8.61 -8.04
N ARG A 100 -5.01 9.76 -7.43
CA ARG A 100 -5.52 11.05 -7.92
C ARG A 100 -5.06 11.32 -9.35
N VAL A 101 -3.79 11.08 -9.66
CA VAL A 101 -3.21 11.23 -11.02
C VAL A 101 -3.90 10.32 -12.04
N LEU A 102 -4.17 9.06 -11.68
CA LEU A 102 -4.95 8.10 -12.47
C LEU A 102 -6.38 8.58 -12.70
N HIS A 103 -7.02 9.07 -11.64
CA HIS A 103 -8.41 9.51 -11.65
C HIS A 103 -8.65 10.74 -12.53
N THR A 104 -7.67 11.65 -12.59
CA THR A 104 -7.75 12.87 -13.40
C THR A 104 -7.29 12.69 -14.85
N GLY A 105 -6.80 11.51 -15.25
CA GLY A 105 -6.30 11.28 -16.61
C GLY A 105 -5.08 12.13 -16.96
N HIS A 106 -4.23 12.43 -15.98
CA HIS A 106 -3.06 13.30 -16.18
C HIS A 106 -2.03 12.65 -17.12
N LYS A 107 -1.09 13.43 -17.69
CA LYS A 107 0.01 12.91 -18.54
C LYS A 107 0.87 11.82 -17.89
N TRP A 108 0.78 11.64 -16.57
CA TRP A 108 1.51 10.63 -15.80
C TRP A 108 0.64 9.42 -15.42
N ALA A 109 -0.60 9.35 -15.90
CA ALA A 109 -1.51 8.23 -15.69
C ALA A 109 -0.91 6.85 -16.07
N PRO A 110 -0.14 6.67 -17.18
CA PRO A 110 0.48 5.39 -17.45
C PRO A 110 1.53 4.99 -16.41
N ALA A 111 2.37 5.93 -15.96
CA ALA A 111 3.34 5.68 -14.89
C ALA A 111 2.64 5.35 -13.56
N ALA A 112 1.61 6.12 -13.20
CA ALA A 112 0.81 5.88 -11.99
C ALA A 112 0.14 4.51 -12.01
N ARG A 113 -0.36 4.06 -13.17
CA ARG A 113 -0.90 2.71 -13.36
C ARG A 113 0.15 1.62 -13.08
N ARG A 114 1.35 1.75 -13.64
CA ARG A 114 2.43 0.76 -13.45
C ARG A 114 2.89 0.68 -12.00
N VAL A 115 3.05 1.83 -11.34
CA VAL A 115 3.44 1.87 -9.92
C VAL A 115 2.35 1.27 -9.04
N THR A 116 1.08 1.66 -9.24
CA THR A 116 -0.03 1.07 -8.47
C THR A 116 -0.15 -0.43 -8.72
N MET A 117 0.08 -0.93 -9.94
CA MET A 117 0.14 -2.37 -10.23
C MET A 117 1.21 -3.09 -9.40
N ILE A 118 2.43 -2.55 -9.33
CA ILE A 118 3.53 -3.12 -8.53
C ILE A 118 3.13 -3.19 -7.06
N PHE A 119 2.58 -2.10 -6.52
CA PHE A 119 2.12 -2.08 -5.14
C PHE A 119 0.97 -3.04 -4.89
N ALA A 120 0.01 -3.17 -5.81
CA ALA A 120 -1.06 -4.14 -5.66
C ALA A 120 -0.52 -5.57 -5.58
N PHE A 121 0.45 -5.92 -6.43
CA PHE A 121 1.12 -7.21 -6.33
C PHE A 121 1.82 -7.39 -4.97
N TYR A 122 2.55 -6.38 -4.50
CA TYR A 122 3.15 -6.38 -3.16
C TYR A 122 2.12 -6.62 -2.05
N PHE A 123 0.98 -5.94 -2.07
CA PHE A 123 -0.09 -6.12 -1.07
C PHE A 123 -0.67 -7.53 -1.08
N VAL A 124 -0.83 -8.13 -2.26
CA VAL A 124 -1.30 -9.53 -2.40
C VAL A 124 -0.29 -10.49 -1.77
N VAL A 125 0.99 -10.38 -2.16
CA VAL A 125 2.05 -11.24 -1.60
C VAL A 125 2.16 -11.05 -0.09
N ARG A 126 2.13 -9.79 0.38
CA ARG A 126 2.19 -9.46 1.81
C ARG A 126 1.04 -10.11 2.58
N ALA A 127 -0.17 -10.07 2.06
CA ALA A 127 -1.32 -10.71 2.70
C ALA A 127 -1.17 -12.24 2.81
N VAL A 128 -0.56 -12.90 1.81
CA VAL A 128 -0.25 -14.33 1.88
C VAL A 128 0.82 -14.63 2.94
N MET A 129 1.83 -13.76 3.09
CA MET A 129 2.90 -13.94 4.09
C MET A 129 2.42 -13.90 5.54
N ILE A 130 1.25 -13.31 5.81
CA ILE A 130 0.65 -13.30 7.17
C ILE A 130 0.46 -14.72 7.70
N PHE A 131 0.09 -15.67 6.83
CA PHE A 131 -0.13 -17.06 7.23
C PHE A 131 1.17 -17.78 7.62
N SER A 132 2.33 -17.20 7.29
CA SER A 132 3.65 -17.70 7.69
C SER A 132 4.12 -17.14 9.03
N LEU A 133 3.41 -16.17 9.61
CA LEU A 133 3.77 -15.56 10.89
C LEU A 133 3.20 -16.39 12.04
N THR A 134 4.09 -17.01 12.82
CA THR A 134 3.71 -17.61 14.10
C THR A 134 3.69 -16.53 15.17
N PRO A 135 2.61 -16.37 15.95
CA PRO A 135 2.61 -15.46 17.09
C PRO A 135 3.72 -15.88 18.08
N GLY A 136 4.73 -15.03 18.26
CA GLY A 136 5.70 -15.20 19.34
C GLY A 136 5.03 -15.05 20.70
N HIS A 137 5.70 -15.50 21.77
CA HIS A 137 5.27 -15.21 23.15
C HIS A 137 5.35 -13.70 23.41
N THR A 138 4.24 -13.01 23.15
CA THR A 138 4.08 -11.56 23.30
C THR A 138 3.00 -11.30 24.33
N ASN A 139 3.10 -10.18 25.04
CA ASN A 139 2.09 -9.78 26.03
C ASN A 139 0.87 -9.09 25.38
N ILE A 140 0.77 -9.12 24.05
CA ILE A 140 -0.29 -8.44 23.30
C ILE A 140 -1.52 -9.35 23.22
N PRO A 141 -2.73 -8.85 23.54
CA PRO A 141 -3.94 -9.66 23.45
C PRO A 141 -4.17 -10.18 22.03
N VAL A 142 -4.52 -11.47 21.90
CA VAL A 142 -4.72 -12.17 20.61
C VAL A 142 -5.70 -11.45 19.67
N GLY A 143 -6.69 -10.75 20.24
CA GLY A 143 -7.64 -9.95 19.46
C GLY A 143 -7.00 -8.86 18.59
N PHE A 144 -5.88 -8.26 19.03
CA PHE A 144 -5.16 -7.26 18.23
C PHE A 144 -4.51 -7.89 16.99
N TYR A 145 -3.86 -9.05 17.15
CA TYR A 145 -3.28 -9.78 16.02
C TYR A 145 -4.35 -10.24 15.01
N ALA A 146 -5.49 -10.73 15.51
CA ALA A 146 -6.60 -11.14 14.66
C ALA A 146 -7.18 -9.95 13.88
N ALA A 147 -7.36 -8.80 14.52
CA ALA A 147 -7.85 -7.59 13.87
C ALA A 147 -6.84 -7.07 12.84
N ASP A 148 -5.56 -7.01 13.19
CA ASP A 148 -4.49 -6.55 12.31
C ASP A 148 -4.34 -7.44 11.08
N GLY A 149 -4.26 -8.77 11.28
CA GLY A 149 -4.21 -9.74 10.19
C GLY A 149 -5.43 -9.65 9.27
N SER A 150 -6.63 -9.43 9.85
CA SER A 150 -7.86 -9.26 9.07
C SER A 150 -7.82 -8.02 8.17
N LEU A 151 -7.30 -6.89 8.67
CA LEU A 151 -7.14 -5.67 7.87
C LEU A 151 -6.14 -5.88 6.73
N GLN A 152 -5.03 -6.55 6.99
CA GLN A 152 -4.06 -6.84 5.95
C GLN A 152 -4.60 -7.82 4.89
N ILE A 153 -5.39 -8.82 5.28
CA ILE A 153 -6.09 -9.71 4.34
C ILE A 153 -7.09 -8.91 3.49
N LEU A 154 -7.89 -8.04 4.11
CA LEU A 154 -8.82 -7.15 3.42
C LEU A 154 -8.10 -6.27 2.38
N ALA A 155 -6.96 -5.68 2.77
CA ALA A 155 -6.11 -4.89 1.88
C ALA A 155 -5.55 -5.76 0.72
N GLY A 156 -5.10 -6.97 1.00
CA GLY A 156 -4.58 -7.90 -0.02
C GLY A 156 -5.64 -8.34 -1.03
N VAL A 157 -6.84 -8.71 -0.56
CA VAL A 157 -7.97 -9.06 -1.43
C VAL A 157 -8.38 -7.85 -2.27
N GLY A 158 -8.48 -6.67 -1.67
CA GLY A 158 -8.75 -5.43 -2.40
C GLY A 158 -7.69 -5.14 -3.47
N ALA A 159 -6.41 -5.37 -3.17
CA ALA A 159 -5.32 -5.23 -4.12
C ALA A 159 -5.41 -6.23 -5.28
N ALA A 160 -5.79 -7.49 -5.01
CA ALA A 160 -6.05 -8.48 -6.06
C ALA A 160 -7.18 -8.03 -6.99
N VAL A 161 -8.28 -7.50 -6.44
CA VAL A 161 -9.38 -6.93 -7.23
C VAL A 161 -8.90 -5.71 -8.04
N ALA A 162 -8.06 -4.86 -7.45
CA ALA A 162 -7.50 -3.70 -8.15
C ALA A 162 -6.65 -4.12 -9.36
N LEU A 163 -5.87 -5.21 -9.27
CA LEU A 163 -5.13 -5.76 -10.41
C LEU A 163 -6.05 -6.09 -11.58
N VAL A 164 -7.21 -6.71 -11.33
CA VAL A 164 -8.20 -7.04 -12.37
C VAL A 164 -8.65 -5.77 -13.11
N PHE A 165 -8.93 -4.69 -12.39
CA PHE A 165 -9.34 -3.41 -12.99
C PHE A 165 -8.20 -2.69 -13.72
N VAL A 166 -6.96 -2.85 -13.27
CA VAL A 166 -5.75 -2.29 -13.92
C VAL A 166 -5.51 -2.89 -15.30
N PHE A 167 -5.92 -4.14 -15.54
CA PHE A 167 -5.77 -4.80 -16.85
C PHE A 167 -6.97 -4.61 -17.79
N ARG A 168 -8.08 -3.99 -17.34
CA ARG A 168 -9.22 -3.72 -18.23
C ARG A 168 -8.83 -2.79 -19.38
N ARG A 169 -9.33 -3.09 -20.59
CA ARG A 169 -9.06 -2.31 -21.81
C ARG A 169 -9.43 -0.83 -21.66
N GLU A 170 -10.56 -0.54 -21.00
CA GLU A 170 -10.99 0.82 -20.68
C GLU A 170 -9.94 1.59 -19.88
N THR A 171 -9.35 0.94 -18.87
CA THR A 171 -8.27 1.50 -18.05
C THR A 171 -7.02 1.73 -18.90
N LEU A 172 -6.66 0.79 -19.77
CA LEU A 172 -5.49 0.91 -20.66
C LEU A 172 -5.63 2.09 -21.63
N VAL A 173 -6.81 2.24 -22.25
CA VAL A 173 -7.13 3.36 -23.16
C VAL A 173 -7.09 4.68 -22.40
N TRP A 174 -7.70 4.74 -21.22
CA TRP A 174 -7.69 5.93 -20.36
C TRP A 174 -6.28 6.35 -19.93
N THR A 175 -5.41 5.37 -19.63
CA THR A 175 -4.01 5.64 -19.25
C THR A 175 -3.07 5.85 -20.43
N GLY A 176 -3.57 5.79 -21.68
CA GLY A 176 -2.77 5.95 -22.89
C GLY A 176 -1.83 4.77 -23.21
N GLU A 177 -2.04 3.61 -22.58
CA GLU A 177 -1.27 2.37 -22.82
C GLU A 177 -1.80 1.58 -24.02
N LEU A 178 -3.06 1.81 -24.42
CA LEU A 178 -3.64 1.29 -25.66
C LEU A 178 -4.18 2.47 -26.48
N LYS A 179 -3.95 2.45 -27.79
CA LYS A 179 -4.72 3.31 -28.71
C LYS A 179 -6.17 2.86 -28.70
N SER A 180 -7.11 3.81 -28.65
CA SER A 180 -8.51 3.56 -28.97
C SER A 180 -8.57 2.91 -30.36
N ALA A 181 -9.37 1.86 -30.53
CA ALA A 181 -9.61 1.34 -31.87
C ALA A 181 -10.30 2.44 -32.67
N GLU A 182 -9.68 2.84 -33.78
CA GLU A 182 -10.28 3.70 -34.80
C GLU A 182 -11.50 3.02 -35.45
#